data_AF-A8M2Y1-F1
#
_entry.id   AF-A8M2Y1-F1
#
_cell.length_a   1.000
_cell.length_b   1.000
_cell.length_c   1.000
_cell.angle_alpha   90.00
_cell.angle_beta   90.00
_cell.angle_gamma   90.00
#
_symmetry.space_group_name_H-M   'P 1'
#
loop_
_entity.id
_entity.type
_entity.pdbx_description
1 polymer ?
#
loop_
_entity_poly.entity_id
_entity_poly.type
_entity_poly.pdbx_seq_one_letter_code
_entity_poly.pdbx_strand_id
1 'polypeptide(L)'
;MTARILLLVTSPRLPAGLLTAAAWDVVRQHPVLAGTESELTAAVRSAGAEVTVVDGPAVPVLVDTARTLGLVVWLAGPAGDESLARELGLRLAREPGLAELELLHGSWDPPGARLLDVVAVLDRLSSPGGDPWKRAQTHRSLAGFLLEECYEAYDAISAGDTDALREELGDVLLQVVLHARLAEELPEGERWSVDDVAGDLVDKMVRRNPHVFAEGQAGTLKEIEENWERIKRAEKARDSVLDGIALSQPALALAAKILDRAARVNLAVPPPSAQSQVDPEARLGAGLLATVAAARASGLDPEAALRRATLAYAEAVRQAERATDTVC
;
A
#
# COMPACT_ATOMS: atom_id res chain seq x y z
N MET A 1 17.83 -20.63 42.07
CA MET A 1 17.70 -19.87 40.81
C MET A 1 16.32 -19.24 40.80
N THR A 2 16.20 -17.97 40.40
CA THR A 2 14.89 -17.32 40.27
C THR A 2 14.13 -17.96 39.12
N ALA A 3 12.85 -18.30 39.32
CA ALA A 3 12.00 -18.84 38.27
C ALA A 3 11.77 -17.77 37.19
N ARG A 4 11.81 -18.14 35.92
CA ARG A 4 11.66 -17.22 34.78
C ARG A 4 10.52 -17.66 33.86
N ILE A 5 9.74 -16.69 33.42
CA ILE A 5 8.73 -16.85 32.38
C ILE A 5 9.13 -15.97 31.21
N LEU A 6 9.39 -16.59 30.06
CA LEU A 6 9.71 -15.87 28.83
C LEU A 6 8.46 -15.77 27.97
N LEU A 7 7.98 -14.55 27.75
CA LEU A 7 6.91 -14.28 26.80
C LEU A 7 7.54 -14.13 25.41
N LEU A 8 7.45 -15.17 24.58
CA LEU A 8 7.97 -15.17 23.22
C LEU A 8 6.92 -14.61 22.26
N VAL A 9 7.14 -13.39 21.76
CA VAL A 9 6.26 -12.71 20.81
C VAL A 9 6.90 -12.73 19.42
N THR A 10 6.09 -13.01 18.41
CA THR A 10 6.49 -13.04 17.00
C THR A 10 5.61 -12.13 16.18
N SER A 11 6.11 -11.72 15.01
CA SER A 11 5.26 -11.06 14.02
C SER A 11 4.22 -12.05 13.49
N PRO A 12 2.91 -11.71 13.52
CA PRO A 12 1.88 -12.55 12.90
C PRO A 12 1.87 -12.45 11.37
N ARG A 13 2.73 -11.59 10.80
CA ARG A 13 2.80 -11.28 9.37
C ARG A 13 4.00 -11.94 8.69
N LEU A 14 4.83 -12.62 9.46
CA LEU A 14 5.97 -13.37 8.96
C LEU A 14 5.68 -14.87 9.00
N PRO A 15 6.24 -15.65 8.05
CA PRO A 15 6.11 -17.09 8.05
C PRO A 15 6.42 -17.72 9.42
N ALA A 16 5.60 -18.70 9.80
CA ALA A 16 5.82 -19.48 11.02
C ALA A 16 7.22 -20.12 11.02
N GLY A 17 7.90 -20.04 12.16
CA GLY A 17 9.27 -20.55 12.32
C GLY A 17 10.39 -19.55 12.03
N LEU A 18 10.08 -18.33 11.55
CA LEU A 18 11.04 -17.23 11.58
C LEU A 18 11.20 -16.71 13.01
N LEU A 19 12.27 -17.18 13.66
CA LEU A 19 12.68 -16.77 15.00
C LEU A 19 14.11 -16.25 14.99
N THR A 20 14.43 -15.31 15.89
CA THR A 20 15.81 -14.91 16.20
C THR A 20 16.61 -16.11 16.71
N ALA A 21 17.94 -16.07 16.58
CA ALA A 21 18.81 -17.11 17.10
C ALA A 21 18.57 -17.36 18.60
N ALA A 22 18.44 -16.29 19.40
CA ALA A 22 18.15 -16.38 20.82
C ALA A 22 16.80 -17.04 21.12
N ALA A 23 15.74 -16.71 20.36
CA ALA A 23 14.45 -17.37 20.51
C ALA A 23 14.53 -18.86 20.16
N TRP A 24 15.27 -19.21 19.11
CA TRP A 24 15.50 -20.60 18.74
C TRP A 24 16.27 -21.39 19.79
N ASP A 25 17.28 -20.80 20.42
CA ASP A 25 18.04 -21.43 21.50
C ASP A 25 17.13 -21.73 22.71
N VAL A 26 16.27 -20.77 23.07
CA VAL A 26 15.36 -20.89 24.20
C VAL A 26 14.30 -21.97 23.96
N VAL A 27 13.59 -21.94 22.83
CA VAL A 27 12.49 -22.89 22.57
C VAL A 27 12.97 -24.34 22.43
N ARG A 28 14.24 -24.56 22.07
CA ARG A 28 14.82 -25.92 21.99
C ARG A 28 15.31 -26.46 23.34
N GLN A 29 15.60 -25.59 24.30
CA GLN A 29 16.19 -25.97 25.59
C GLN A 29 15.17 -26.01 26.73
N HIS A 30 14.02 -25.35 26.56
CA HIS A 30 13.04 -25.17 27.61
C HIS A 30 11.63 -25.56 27.16
N PRO A 31 10.74 -25.96 28.10
CA PRO A 31 9.35 -26.25 27.79
C PRO A 31 8.65 -25.03 27.21
N VAL A 32 7.92 -25.23 26.11
CA VAL A 32 7.13 -24.20 25.46
C VAL A 32 5.65 -24.47 25.69
N LEU A 33 4.95 -23.48 26.24
CA LEU A 33 3.51 -23.49 26.43
C LEU A 33 2.85 -22.52 25.46
N ALA A 34 1.66 -22.86 24.97
CA ALA A 34 0.85 -21.98 24.12
C ALA A 34 -0.63 -22.08 24.50
N GLY A 35 -1.40 -21.03 24.20
CA GLY A 35 -2.84 -21.01 24.50
C GLY A 35 -3.70 -21.74 23.48
N THR A 36 -3.17 -21.98 22.28
CA THR A 36 -3.88 -22.66 21.20
C THR A 36 -2.90 -23.26 20.20
N GLU A 37 -3.38 -24.20 19.38
CA GLU A 37 -2.62 -24.68 18.22
C GLU A 37 -2.56 -23.62 17.12
N SER A 38 -1.40 -23.51 16.46
CA SER A 38 -1.16 -22.59 15.36
C SER A 38 -0.07 -23.12 14.42
N GLU A 39 0.14 -22.46 13.28
CA GLU A 39 1.27 -22.77 12.41
C GLU A 39 2.62 -22.59 13.14
N LEU A 40 2.69 -21.65 14.09
CA LEU A 40 3.89 -21.42 14.87
C LEU A 40 4.16 -22.55 15.88
N THR A 41 3.13 -23.07 16.57
CA THR A 41 3.31 -24.25 17.44
C THR A 41 3.74 -25.47 16.63
N ALA A 42 3.17 -25.66 15.44
CA ALA A 42 3.57 -26.71 14.51
C ALA A 42 5.03 -26.56 14.03
N ALA A 43 5.44 -25.35 13.65
CA ALA A 43 6.81 -25.05 13.22
C ALA A 43 7.84 -25.31 14.33
N VAL A 44 7.54 -24.87 15.56
CA VAL A 44 8.41 -25.10 16.73
C VAL A 44 8.53 -26.61 17.02
N ARG A 45 7.42 -27.37 16.99
CA ARG A 45 7.47 -28.84 17.13
C ARG A 45 8.26 -29.53 16.02
N SER A 46 8.08 -29.11 14.78
CA SER A 46 8.82 -29.65 13.64
C SER A 46 10.33 -29.42 13.75
N ALA A 47 10.76 -28.41 14.53
CA ALA A 47 12.16 -28.13 14.83
C ALA A 47 12.71 -28.91 16.04
N GLY A 48 11.92 -29.84 16.60
CA GLY A 48 12.32 -30.74 17.69
C GLY A 48 12.07 -30.22 19.11
N ALA A 49 11.39 -29.08 19.26
CA ALA A 49 11.02 -28.52 20.56
C ALA A 49 9.70 -29.12 21.08
N GLU A 50 9.58 -29.25 22.40
CA GLU A 50 8.37 -29.70 23.06
C GLU A 50 7.41 -28.51 23.25
N VAL A 51 6.22 -28.60 22.64
CA VAL A 51 5.18 -27.57 22.75
C VAL A 51 3.90 -28.18 23.31
N THR A 52 3.45 -27.67 24.46
CA THR A 52 2.20 -28.06 25.12
C THR A 52 1.16 -26.95 24.98
N VAL A 53 -0.03 -27.29 24.49
CA VAL A 53 -1.16 -26.36 24.51
C VAL A 53 -1.85 -26.47 25.86
N VAL A 54 -2.07 -25.32 26.50
CA VAL A 54 -2.68 -25.24 27.83
C VAL A 54 -4.18 -25.06 27.72
N ASP A 55 -4.94 -26.06 28.17
CA ASP A 55 -6.39 -25.96 28.32
C ASP A 55 -6.75 -25.24 29.63
N GLY A 56 -7.46 -24.10 29.53
CA GLY A 56 -7.94 -23.35 30.70
C GLY A 56 -6.99 -22.22 31.16
N PRO A 57 -6.97 -21.87 32.46
CA PRO A 57 -6.22 -20.71 32.94
C PRO A 57 -4.71 -20.94 32.87
N ALA A 58 -4.03 -20.18 32.00
CA ALA A 58 -2.61 -20.38 31.71
C ALA A 58 -1.66 -19.79 32.78
N VAL A 59 -2.05 -18.74 33.51
CA VAL A 59 -1.18 -18.08 34.51
C VAL A 59 -0.72 -19.04 35.61
N PRO A 60 -1.60 -19.82 36.28
CA PRO A 60 -1.16 -20.79 37.27
C PRO A 60 -0.19 -21.83 36.71
N VAL A 61 -0.48 -22.37 35.52
CA VAL A 61 0.35 -23.37 34.85
C VAL A 61 1.74 -22.81 34.54
N LEU A 62 1.83 -21.57 34.03
CA LEU A 62 3.10 -20.90 33.76
C LEU A 62 3.93 -20.71 35.04
N VAL A 63 3.31 -20.20 36.11
CA VAL A 63 4.03 -19.96 37.38
C VAL A 63 4.52 -21.28 37.98
N ASP A 64 3.69 -22.31 38.03
CA ASP A 64 4.06 -23.60 38.60
C ASP A 64 5.14 -24.30 37.77
N THR A 65 5.04 -24.23 36.44
CA THR A 65 6.05 -24.77 35.53
C THR A 65 7.39 -24.05 35.69
N ALA A 66 7.38 -22.71 35.71
CA ALA A 66 8.57 -21.90 35.91
C ALA A 66 9.26 -22.19 37.26
N ARG A 67 8.49 -22.36 38.34
CA ARG A 67 9.03 -22.68 39.66
C ARG A 67 9.61 -24.08 39.75
N THR A 68 9.05 -25.02 38.99
CA THR A 68 9.50 -26.42 38.98
C THR A 68 10.75 -26.59 38.11
N LEU A 69 10.77 -25.98 36.93
CA LEU A 69 11.79 -26.23 35.89
C LEU A 69 12.79 -25.07 35.75
N GLY A 70 12.60 -23.98 36.49
CA GLY A 70 13.45 -22.79 36.48
C GLY A 70 13.13 -21.81 35.35
N LEU A 71 12.75 -22.31 34.17
CA LEU A 71 12.33 -21.49 33.03
C LEU A 71 11.20 -22.17 32.24
N VAL A 72 10.22 -21.38 31.83
CA VAL A 72 9.18 -21.77 30.87
C VAL A 72 9.01 -20.68 29.82
N VAL A 73 8.70 -21.07 28.59
CA VAL A 73 8.37 -20.15 27.50
C VAL A 73 6.87 -20.15 27.28
N TRP A 74 6.26 -18.98 27.22
CA TRP A 74 4.95 -18.80 26.62
C TRP A 74 5.11 -18.34 25.17
N LEU A 75 4.71 -19.17 24.22
CA LEU A 75 4.63 -18.82 22.81
C LEU A 75 3.34 -18.06 22.56
N ALA A 76 3.45 -16.74 22.41
CA ALA A 76 2.31 -15.87 22.26
C ALA A 76 1.59 -16.09 20.92
N GLY A 77 0.26 -16.02 20.94
CA GLY A 77 -0.56 -16.03 19.74
C GLY A 77 -0.39 -14.79 18.86
N PRO A 78 -1.09 -14.72 17.71
CA PRO A 78 -0.96 -13.63 16.74
C PRO A 78 -1.27 -12.23 17.29
N ALA A 79 -2.07 -12.14 18.34
CA ALA A 79 -2.41 -10.90 19.03
C ALA A 79 -1.46 -10.57 20.21
N GLY A 80 -0.37 -11.32 20.38
CA GLY A 80 0.62 -11.13 21.44
C GLY A 80 0.15 -11.52 22.85
N ASP A 81 -1.05 -12.08 22.98
CA ASP A 81 -1.68 -12.50 24.24
C ASP A 81 -1.63 -11.43 25.35
N GLU A 82 -1.92 -10.18 25.00
CA GLU A 82 -1.84 -9.03 25.91
C GLU A 82 -2.64 -9.21 27.21
N SER A 83 -3.79 -9.90 27.14
CA SER A 83 -4.62 -10.20 28.32
C SER A 83 -3.89 -11.09 29.33
N LEU A 84 -3.22 -12.15 28.85
CA LEU A 84 -2.40 -13.04 29.66
C LEU A 84 -1.19 -12.30 30.24
N ALA A 85 -0.48 -11.55 29.39
CA ALA A 85 0.68 -10.77 29.82
C ALA A 85 0.31 -9.79 30.95
N ARG A 86 -0.85 -9.13 30.83
CA ARG A 86 -1.40 -8.25 31.86
C ARG A 86 -1.78 -9.00 33.14
N GLU A 87 -2.46 -10.13 33.04
CA GLU A 87 -2.83 -10.94 34.19
C GLU A 87 -1.60 -11.43 34.96
N LEU A 88 -0.61 -11.96 34.23
CA LEU A 88 0.65 -12.42 34.78
C LEU A 88 1.41 -11.27 35.44
N GLY A 89 1.52 -10.11 34.79
CA GLY A 89 2.15 -8.92 35.36
C GLY A 89 1.49 -8.47 36.67
N LEU A 90 0.16 -8.42 36.72
CA LEU A 90 -0.58 -8.09 37.94
C LEU A 90 -0.35 -9.10 39.06
N ARG A 91 -0.26 -10.38 38.74
CA ARG A 91 0.01 -11.45 39.71
C ARG A 91 1.41 -11.33 40.29
N LEU A 92 2.42 -11.14 39.44
CA LEU A 92 3.82 -11.00 39.86
C LEU A 92 4.06 -9.71 40.66
N ALA A 93 3.31 -8.64 40.38
CA ALA A 93 3.36 -7.42 41.17
C ALA A 93 2.80 -7.60 42.60
N ARG A 94 1.81 -8.48 42.79
CA ARG A 94 1.24 -8.80 44.12
C ARG A 94 2.14 -9.73 44.92
N GLU A 95 2.87 -10.62 44.25
CA GLU A 95 3.73 -11.62 44.86
C GLU A 95 5.14 -11.61 44.22
N PRO A 96 5.94 -10.57 44.51
CA PRO A 96 7.30 -10.41 43.97
C PRO A 96 8.19 -11.52 44.54
N GLY A 97 8.46 -12.54 43.73
CA GLY A 97 9.19 -13.75 44.12
C GLY A 97 8.65 -15.03 43.50
N LEU A 98 7.46 -14.99 42.89
CA LEU A 98 6.90 -16.13 42.16
C LEU A 98 7.73 -16.49 40.92
N ALA A 99 8.02 -15.50 40.08
CA ALA A 99 8.87 -15.61 38.90
C ALA A 99 9.24 -14.20 38.39
N GLU A 100 10.26 -14.13 37.55
CA GLU A 100 10.57 -12.97 36.70
C GLU A 100 9.90 -13.15 35.33
N LEU A 101 9.24 -12.11 34.83
CA LEU A 101 8.66 -12.07 33.49
C LEU A 101 9.56 -11.27 32.56
N GLU A 102 9.95 -11.87 31.45
CA GLU A 102 10.79 -11.24 30.44
C GLU A 102 10.15 -11.41 29.05
N LEU A 103 10.22 -10.37 28.23
CA LEU A 103 9.73 -10.37 26.86
C LEU A 103 10.87 -10.77 25.91
N LEU A 104 10.64 -11.78 25.09
CA LEU A 104 11.57 -12.22 24.06
C LEU A 104 10.93 -12.02 22.68
N HIS A 105 11.57 -11.22 21.83
CA HIS A 105 11.13 -11.05 20.44
C HIS A 105 11.70 -12.16 19.56
N GLY A 106 10.82 -13.03 19.07
CA GLY A 106 11.15 -14.05 18.08
C GLY A 106 11.26 -13.45 16.68
N SER A 107 10.40 -12.50 16.33
CA SER A 107 10.49 -11.77 15.07
C SER A 107 9.76 -10.44 15.17
N TRP A 108 9.97 -9.56 14.20
CA TRP A 108 9.36 -8.24 14.13
C TRP A 108 8.86 -7.95 12.72
N ASP A 109 7.84 -7.10 12.62
CA ASP A 109 7.33 -6.65 11.34
C ASP A 109 8.41 -5.86 10.57
N PRO A 110 8.73 -6.25 9.32
CA PRO A 110 9.48 -5.36 8.45
C PRO A 110 8.64 -4.13 8.07
N PRO A 111 9.28 -3.03 7.63
CA PRO A 111 8.57 -1.92 7.02
C PRO A 111 7.65 -2.41 5.88
N GLY A 112 6.38 -2.01 5.92
CA GLY A 112 5.37 -2.44 4.94
C GLY A 112 4.59 -3.71 5.29
N ALA A 113 4.90 -4.41 6.39
CA ALA A 113 4.22 -5.67 6.74
C ALA A 113 2.69 -5.55 6.83
N ARG A 114 2.15 -4.38 7.18
CA ARG A 114 0.70 -4.12 7.23
C ARG A 114 -0.03 -4.31 5.90
N LEU A 115 0.68 -4.30 4.77
CA LEU A 115 0.09 -4.66 3.47
C LEU A 115 -0.45 -6.10 3.48
N LEU A 116 0.17 -7.01 4.22
CA LEU A 116 -0.33 -8.39 4.37
C LEU A 116 -1.68 -8.43 5.10
N ASP A 117 -1.89 -7.52 6.08
CA ASP A 117 -3.19 -7.39 6.74
C ASP A 117 -4.26 -6.91 5.75
N VAL A 118 -3.92 -5.96 4.86
CA VAL A 118 -4.85 -5.47 3.82
C VAL A 118 -5.28 -6.60 2.90
N VAL A 119 -4.32 -7.42 2.44
CA VAL A 119 -4.60 -8.59 1.60
C VAL A 119 -5.51 -9.59 2.33
N ALA A 120 -5.18 -9.95 3.57
CA ALA A 120 -5.97 -10.91 4.35
C ALA A 120 -7.39 -10.40 4.66
N VAL A 121 -7.53 -9.12 5.02
CA VAL A 121 -8.82 -8.50 5.29
C VAL A 121 -9.67 -8.46 4.02
N LEU A 122 -9.11 -8.06 2.88
CA LEU A 122 -9.86 -7.98 1.63
C LEU A 122 -10.22 -9.34 1.05
N ASP A 123 -9.35 -10.34 1.20
CA ASP A 123 -9.70 -11.72 0.86
C ASP A 123 -10.89 -12.21 1.70
N ARG A 124 -10.85 -11.97 3.03
CA ARG A 124 -11.96 -12.35 3.92
C ARG A 124 -13.26 -11.63 3.55
N LEU A 125 -13.17 -10.34 3.25
CA LEU A 125 -14.33 -9.53 2.86
C LEU A 125 -14.91 -9.97 1.50
N SER A 126 -14.07 -10.43 0.57
CA SER A 126 -14.47 -10.85 -0.78
C SER A 126 -14.81 -12.35 -0.87
N SER A 127 -14.51 -13.13 0.16
CA SER A 127 -14.81 -14.57 0.23
C SER A 127 -16.28 -14.86 0.58
N PRO A 128 -16.77 -16.11 0.35
CA PRO A 128 -18.08 -16.55 0.83
C PRO A 128 -18.26 -16.30 2.34
N GLY A 129 -19.39 -15.69 2.70
CA GLY A 129 -19.66 -15.23 4.08
C GLY A 129 -19.09 -13.85 4.43
N GLY A 130 -18.35 -13.22 3.53
CA GLY A 130 -17.92 -11.82 3.60
C GLY A 130 -18.97 -10.81 3.12
N ASP A 131 -18.53 -9.62 2.73
CA ASP A 131 -19.35 -8.50 2.28
C ASP A 131 -19.98 -8.76 0.90
N PRO A 132 -21.33 -8.85 0.80
CA PRO A 132 -22.01 -9.08 -0.46
C PRO A 132 -21.74 -8.01 -1.52
N TRP A 133 -21.52 -6.75 -1.12
CA TRP A 133 -21.25 -5.67 -2.06
C TRP A 133 -19.90 -5.86 -2.73
N LYS A 134 -18.86 -6.21 -1.97
CA LYS A 134 -17.51 -6.46 -2.51
C LYS A 134 -17.49 -7.63 -3.48
N ARG A 135 -18.21 -8.71 -3.17
CA ARG A 135 -18.36 -9.88 -4.05
C ARG A 135 -19.08 -9.60 -5.37
N ALA A 136 -19.94 -8.57 -5.40
CA ALA A 136 -20.69 -8.22 -6.61
C ALA A 136 -19.88 -7.34 -7.57
N GLN A 137 -18.66 -6.93 -7.19
CA GLN A 137 -17.86 -6.00 -7.97
C GLN A 137 -17.19 -6.67 -9.18
N THR A 138 -16.90 -5.82 -10.17
CA THR A 138 -16.11 -6.15 -11.36
C THR A 138 -15.11 -5.04 -11.59
N HIS A 139 -14.06 -5.27 -12.38
CA HIS A 139 -13.13 -4.19 -12.73
C HIS A 139 -13.83 -2.97 -13.33
N ARG A 140 -14.92 -3.17 -14.08
CA ARG A 140 -15.68 -2.08 -14.69
C ARG A 140 -16.51 -1.29 -13.67
N SER A 141 -17.11 -1.96 -12.68
CA SER A 141 -17.88 -1.25 -11.64
C SER A 141 -16.98 -0.48 -10.69
N LEU A 142 -15.75 -0.95 -10.47
CA LEU A 142 -14.75 -0.29 -9.61
C LEU A 142 -14.02 0.88 -10.27
N ALA A 143 -13.99 0.95 -11.60
CA ALA A 143 -13.23 1.97 -12.33
C ALA A 143 -13.62 3.42 -11.96
N GLY A 144 -14.90 3.67 -11.63
CA GLY A 144 -15.37 4.97 -11.16
C GLY A 144 -14.81 5.33 -9.79
N PHE A 145 -14.88 4.41 -8.84
CA PHE A 145 -14.34 4.57 -7.49
C PHE A 145 -12.83 4.81 -7.53
N LEU A 146 -12.07 4.01 -8.29
CA LEU A 146 -10.63 4.24 -8.46
C LEU A 146 -10.30 5.66 -8.94
N LEU A 147 -11.09 6.20 -9.86
CA LEU A 147 -10.89 7.56 -10.35
C LEU A 147 -11.25 8.61 -9.29
N GLU A 148 -12.31 8.37 -8.53
CA GLU A 148 -12.74 9.20 -7.40
C GLU A 148 -11.64 9.29 -6.34
N GLU A 149 -11.14 8.16 -5.82
CA GLU A 149 -10.08 8.14 -4.80
C GLU A 149 -8.79 8.85 -5.30
N CYS A 150 -8.49 8.74 -6.60
CA CYS A 150 -7.36 9.45 -7.18
C CYS A 150 -7.55 10.97 -7.18
N TYR A 151 -8.77 11.47 -7.36
CA TYR A 151 -9.07 12.90 -7.27
C TYR A 151 -9.11 13.38 -5.82
N GLU A 152 -9.62 12.58 -4.89
CA GLU A 152 -9.60 12.92 -3.46
C GLU A 152 -8.15 13.02 -2.96
N ALA A 153 -7.30 12.05 -3.31
CA ALA A 153 -5.86 12.14 -3.05
C ALA A 153 -5.21 13.38 -3.68
N TYR A 154 -5.58 13.72 -4.92
CA TYR A 154 -5.10 14.92 -5.60
C TYR A 154 -5.55 16.21 -4.91
N ASP A 155 -6.78 16.26 -4.41
CA ASP A 155 -7.31 17.40 -3.68
C ASP A 155 -6.61 17.56 -2.32
N ALA A 156 -6.35 16.46 -1.60
CA ALA A 156 -5.55 16.47 -0.38
C ALA A 156 -4.11 17.00 -0.61
N ILE A 157 -3.45 16.58 -1.70
CA ILE A 157 -2.15 17.13 -2.13
C ILE A 157 -2.26 18.63 -2.40
N SER A 158 -3.30 19.04 -3.12
CA SER A 158 -3.51 20.44 -3.51
C SER A 158 -3.80 21.34 -2.31
N ALA A 159 -4.44 20.81 -1.27
CA ALA A 159 -4.71 21.47 -0.01
C ALA A 159 -3.52 21.46 0.96
N GLY A 160 -2.52 20.60 0.73
CA GLY A 160 -1.41 20.38 1.65
C GLY A 160 -1.84 19.65 2.94
N ASP A 161 -2.95 18.93 2.91
CA ASP A 161 -3.48 18.18 4.04
C ASP A 161 -2.87 16.77 4.07
N THR A 162 -1.89 16.58 4.95
CA THR A 162 -1.15 15.30 5.03
C THR A 162 -1.93 14.18 5.70
N ASP A 163 -2.91 14.50 6.57
CA ASP A 163 -3.72 13.48 7.22
C ASP A 163 -4.77 12.94 6.25
N ALA A 164 -5.47 13.84 5.54
CA ALA A 164 -6.37 13.46 4.46
C ALA A 164 -5.60 12.68 3.38
N LEU A 165 -4.42 13.16 2.96
CA LEU A 165 -3.61 12.45 1.96
C LEU A 165 -3.29 11.00 2.37
N ARG A 166 -3.05 10.73 3.65
CA ARG A 166 -2.81 9.36 4.13
C ARG A 166 -4.05 8.48 4.02
N GLU A 167 -5.23 9.04 4.32
CA GLU A 167 -6.53 8.37 4.18
C GLU A 167 -6.79 8.03 2.71
N GLU A 168 -6.73 9.02 1.82
CA GLU A 168 -7.02 8.84 0.39
C GLU A 168 -6.03 7.91 -0.32
N LEU A 169 -4.75 7.94 0.06
CA LEU A 169 -3.77 6.95 -0.44
C LEU A 169 -4.09 5.53 0.04
N GLY A 170 -4.73 5.40 1.20
CA GLY A 170 -5.29 4.14 1.70
C GLY A 170 -6.44 3.65 0.82
N ASP A 171 -7.32 4.54 0.37
CA ASP A 171 -8.44 4.19 -0.49
C ASP A 171 -8.00 3.89 -1.94
N VAL A 172 -7.00 4.60 -2.47
CA VAL A 172 -6.34 4.22 -3.72
C VAL A 172 -5.71 2.82 -3.58
N LEU A 173 -5.05 2.51 -2.46
CA LEU A 173 -4.48 1.19 -2.20
C LEU A 173 -5.59 0.11 -2.10
N LEU A 174 -6.71 0.41 -1.45
CA LEU A 174 -7.88 -0.47 -1.40
C LEU A 174 -8.33 -0.86 -2.81
N GLN A 175 -8.43 0.11 -3.72
CA GLN A 175 -8.82 -0.17 -5.10
C GLN A 175 -7.80 -1.08 -5.80
N VAL A 176 -6.49 -0.84 -5.63
CA VAL A 176 -5.45 -1.71 -6.20
C VAL A 176 -5.60 -3.16 -5.72
N VAL A 177 -5.78 -3.37 -4.41
CA VAL A 177 -5.90 -4.72 -3.84
C VAL A 177 -7.23 -5.39 -4.20
N LEU A 178 -8.34 -4.63 -4.29
CA LEU A 178 -9.63 -5.17 -4.77
C LEU A 178 -9.55 -5.64 -6.23
N HIS A 179 -8.95 -4.85 -7.12
CA HIS A 179 -8.72 -5.25 -8.50
C HIS A 179 -7.84 -6.50 -8.58
N ALA A 180 -6.78 -6.58 -7.78
CA ALA A 180 -5.92 -7.76 -7.71
C ALA A 180 -6.67 -9.01 -7.21
N ARG A 181 -7.51 -8.87 -6.17
CA ARG A 181 -8.30 -9.99 -5.65
C ARG A 181 -9.31 -10.53 -6.66
N LEU A 182 -9.95 -9.65 -7.44
CA LEU A 182 -10.83 -10.04 -8.54
C LEU A 182 -10.07 -10.78 -9.66
N ALA A 183 -8.82 -10.38 -9.91
CA ALA A 183 -8.00 -11.00 -10.95
C ALA A 183 -7.58 -12.43 -10.60
N GLU A 184 -7.50 -12.79 -9.33
CA GLU A 184 -7.26 -14.17 -8.89
C GLU A 184 -8.41 -15.11 -9.25
N GLU A 185 -9.63 -14.59 -9.48
CA GLU A 185 -10.81 -15.37 -9.89
C GLU A 185 -10.88 -15.59 -11.41
N LEU A 186 -9.97 -14.99 -12.19
CA LEU A 186 -9.90 -15.19 -13.63
C LEU A 186 -9.53 -16.64 -13.98
N PRO A 187 -9.80 -17.09 -15.23
CA PRO A 187 -9.39 -18.40 -15.69
C PRO A 187 -7.88 -18.64 -15.52
N GLU A 188 -7.52 -19.91 -15.37
CA GLU A 188 -6.12 -20.34 -15.35
C GLU A 188 -5.38 -19.88 -16.62
N GLY A 189 -4.25 -19.21 -16.43
CA GLY A 189 -3.47 -18.57 -17.50
C GLY A 189 -3.71 -17.06 -17.67
N GLU A 190 -4.81 -16.53 -17.14
CA GLU A 190 -5.12 -15.09 -17.12
C GLU A 190 -5.11 -14.50 -15.71
N ARG A 191 -5.22 -15.35 -14.68
CA ARG A 191 -5.19 -14.94 -13.27
C ARG A 191 -3.86 -14.31 -12.85
N TRP A 192 -3.95 -13.29 -12.01
CA TRP A 192 -2.83 -12.61 -11.35
C TRP A 192 -3.27 -12.09 -9.98
N SER A 193 -2.32 -11.81 -9.09
CA SER A 193 -2.56 -11.35 -7.73
C SER A 193 -1.88 -10.01 -7.44
N VAL A 194 -2.01 -9.55 -6.20
CA VAL A 194 -1.34 -8.34 -5.72
C VAL A 194 0.18 -8.49 -5.74
N ASP A 195 0.69 -9.71 -5.58
CA ASP A 195 2.12 -10.01 -5.63
C ASP A 195 2.66 -9.88 -7.05
N ASP A 196 1.87 -10.25 -8.07
CA ASP A 196 2.24 -10.03 -9.47
C ASP A 196 2.31 -8.52 -9.79
N VAL A 197 1.33 -7.74 -9.31
CA VAL A 197 1.33 -6.27 -9.45
C VAL A 197 2.57 -5.65 -8.80
N ALA A 198 2.89 -6.06 -7.57
CA ALA A 198 4.05 -5.58 -6.85
C ALA A 198 5.36 -6.01 -7.51
N GLY A 199 5.46 -7.28 -7.94
CA GLY A 199 6.61 -7.84 -8.65
C GLY A 199 6.89 -7.10 -9.95
N ASP A 200 5.88 -6.93 -10.79
CA ASP A 200 5.99 -6.17 -12.05
C ASP A 200 6.41 -4.72 -11.83
N LEU A 201 5.93 -4.08 -10.74
CA LEU A 201 6.36 -2.75 -10.35
C LEU A 201 7.82 -2.74 -9.91
N VAL A 202 8.22 -3.65 -9.03
CA VAL A 202 9.59 -3.77 -8.51
C VAL A 202 10.57 -4.02 -9.65
N ASP A 203 10.32 -5.02 -10.49
CA ASP A 203 11.19 -5.37 -11.62
C ASP A 203 11.35 -4.19 -12.59
N LYS A 204 10.24 -3.51 -12.89
CA LYS A 204 10.27 -2.29 -13.70
C LYS A 204 11.08 -1.17 -13.03
N MET A 205 10.94 -0.97 -11.72
CA MET A 205 11.67 0.07 -10.99
C MET A 205 13.17 -0.25 -10.90
N VAL A 206 13.54 -1.50 -10.60
CA VAL A 206 14.94 -1.94 -10.58
C VAL A 206 15.57 -1.78 -11.97
N ARG A 207 14.91 -2.30 -13.00
CA ARG A 207 15.41 -2.25 -14.39
C ARG A 207 15.57 -0.83 -14.92
N ARG A 208 14.67 0.10 -14.56
CA ARG A 208 14.72 1.49 -15.02
C ARG A 208 15.63 2.39 -14.18
N ASN A 209 16.12 1.92 -13.03
CA ASN A 209 17.03 2.66 -12.16
C ASN A 209 18.36 1.91 -11.97
N PRO A 210 19.08 1.55 -13.05
CA PRO A 210 20.34 0.81 -12.93
C PRO A 210 21.42 1.62 -12.19
N HIS A 211 21.31 2.96 -12.16
CA HIS A 211 22.20 3.83 -11.40
C HIS A 211 22.06 3.67 -9.88
N VAL A 212 20.98 3.05 -9.39
CA VAL A 212 20.77 2.72 -7.97
C VAL A 212 21.06 1.25 -7.71
N PHE A 213 20.66 0.35 -8.62
CA PHE A 213 20.62 -1.09 -8.36
C PHE A 213 21.69 -1.92 -9.11
N ALA A 214 22.46 -1.32 -10.02
CA ALA A 214 23.62 -1.95 -10.64
C ALA A 214 24.92 -1.29 -10.14
N GLU A 215 26.05 -1.98 -10.32
CA GLU A 215 27.36 -1.40 -10.03
C GLU A 215 27.67 -0.26 -11.01
N GLY A 216 27.47 0.98 -10.56
CA GLY A 216 27.71 2.20 -11.34
C GLY A 216 27.48 3.44 -10.49
N GLN A 217 28.16 4.54 -10.83
CA GLN A 217 27.91 5.83 -10.17
C GLN A 217 26.66 6.49 -10.75
N ALA A 218 25.87 7.12 -9.90
CA ALA A 218 24.78 7.98 -10.35
C ALA A 218 25.34 9.17 -11.13
N GLY A 219 24.88 9.34 -12.37
CA GLY A 219 25.18 10.51 -13.20
C GLY A 219 24.40 11.74 -12.76
N THR A 220 24.48 12.81 -13.54
CA THR A 220 23.66 14.02 -13.36
C THR A 220 22.17 13.72 -13.56
N LEU A 221 21.28 14.59 -13.03
CA LEU A 221 19.82 14.44 -13.20
C LEU A 221 19.42 14.26 -14.67
N LYS A 222 20.03 15.05 -15.56
CA LYS A 222 19.78 14.98 -17.00
C LYS A 222 20.16 13.62 -17.59
N GLU A 223 21.32 13.08 -17.21
CA GLU A 223 21.76 11.76 -17.68
C GLU A 223 20.85 10.64 -17.15
N ILE A 224 20.37 10.77 -15.90
CA ILE A 224 19.40 9.83 -15.33
C ILE A 224 18.09 9.86 -16.12
N GLU A 225 17.55 11.05 -16.44
CA GLU A 225 16.34 11.21 -17.24
C GLU A 225 16.48 10.65 -18.66
N GLU A 226 17.61 10.94 -19.34
CA GLU A 226 17.91 10.44 -20.68
C GLU A 226 18.02 8.91 -20.69
N ASN A 227 18.68 8.33 -19.67
CA ASN A 227 18.82 6.89 -19.52
C ASN A 227 17.47 6.22 -19.23
N TRP A 228 16.64 6.82 -18.36
CA TRP A 228 15.30 6.33 -18.06
C TRP A 228 14.42 6.26 -19.31
N GLU A 229 14.41 7.33 -20.11
CA GLU A 229 13.66 7.35 -21.37
C GLU A 229 14.23 6.36 -22.39
N ARG A 230 15.54 6.17 -22.45
CA ARG A 230 16.18 5.16 -23.31
C ARG A 230 15.72 3.74 -22.96
N ILE A 231 15.75 3.37 -21.68
CA ILE A 231 15.30 2.04 -21.21
C ILE A 231 13.81 1.85 -21.52
N LYS A 232 12.98 2.86 -21.24
CA LYS A 232 11.55 2.83 -21.52
C LYS A 232 11.21 2.68 -23.01
N ARG A 233 12.01 3.26 -23.92
CA ARG A 233 11.88 3.06 -25.37
C ARG A 233 12.25 1.64 -25.79
N ALA A 234 13.29 1.05 -25.20
CA ALA A 234 13.71 -0.31 -25.52
C ALA A 234 12.70 -1.38 -25.06
N GLU A 235 12.01 -1.14 -23.94
CA GLU A 235 11.02 -2.08 -23.38
C GLU A 235 9.71 -2.18 -24.18
N LYS A 236 9.32 -1.11 -24.88
CA LYS A 236 8.05 -1.05 -25.59
C LYS A 236 8.31 -0.84 -27.08
N ALA A 237 8.24 -1.92 -27.86
CA ALA A 237 8.05 -1.81 -29.29
C ALA A 237 6.70 -1.13 -29.54
N ARG A 238 6.72 0.19 -29.73
CA ARG A 238 5.55 1.02 -29.98
C ARG A 238 5.61 1.49 -31.41
N ASP A 239 4.51 1.33 -32.13
CA ASP A 239 4.38 1.81 -33.50
C ASP A 239 4.14 3.33 -33.51
N SER A 240 3.56 3.87 -32.44
CA SER A 240 3.29 5.30 -32.27
C SER A 240 3.87 5.87 -30.98
N VAL A 241 4.31 7.14 -31.05
CA VAL A 241 4.74 7.90 -29.87
C VAL A 241 3.60 8.13 -28.87
N LEU A 242 2.36 8.01 -29.33
CA LEU A 242 1.15 8.18 -28.53
C LEU A 242 0.71 6.88 -27.82
N ASP A 243 1.33 5.73 -28.15
CA ASP A 243 0.93 4.45 -27.57
C ASP A 243 1.10 4.46 -26.05
N GLY A 244 0.09 3.96 -25.35
CA GLY A 244 0.02 3.93 -23.89
C GLY A 244 -0.17 5.30 -23.22
N ILE A 245 -0.73 6.29 -23.91
CA ILE A 245 -1.44 7.41 -23.27
C ILE A 245 -2.80 6.89 -22.82
N ALA A 246 -3.17 7.11 -21.55
CA ALA A 246 -4.52 6.83 -21.07
C ALA A 246 -5.49 7.86 -21.69
N LEU A 247 -6.34 7.42 -22.62
CA LEU A 247 -7.27 8.30 -23.33
C LEU A 247 -8.46 8.76 -22.49
N SER A 248 -8.68 8.13 -21.33
CA SER A 248 -9.73 8.48 -20.35
C SER A 248 -9.36 9.66 -19.44
N GLN A 249 -8.16 10.22 -19.58
CA GLN A 249 -7.76 11.40 -18.81
C GLN A 249 -8.66 12.61 -19.11
N PRO A 250 -8.80 13.56 -18.16
CA PRO A 250 -9.37 14.87 -18.43
C PRO A 250 -8.77 15.54 -19.66
N ALA A 251 -9.57 16.37 -20.33
CA ALA A 251 -9.22 16.88 -21.65
C ALA A 251 -7.91 17.69 -21.65
N LEU A 252 -7.63 18.51 -20.63
CA LEU A 252 -6.39 19.30 -20.60
C LEU A 252 -5.18 18.43 -20.26
N ALA A 253 -5.30 17.50 -19.32
CA ALA A 253 -4.27 16.51 -19.02
C ALA A 253 -3.93 15.63 -20.24
N LEU A 254 -4.95 15.15 -20.95
CA LEU A 254 -4.80 14.37 -22.18
C LEU A 254 -4.09 15.17 -23.27
N ALA A 255 -4.56 16.39 -23.54
CA ALA A 255 -3.96 17.30 -24.52
C ALA A 255 -2.50 17.60 -24.16
N ALA A 256 -2.23 17.90 -22.89
CA ALA A 256 -0.89 18.15 -22.38
C ALA A 256 0.02 16.94 -22.61
N LYS A 257 -0.48 15.72 -22.36
CA LYS A 257 0.26 14.48 -22.54
C LYS A 257 0.58 14.19 -24.01
N ILE A 258 -0.38 14.39 -24.91
CA ILE A 258 -0.18 14.18 -26.36
C ILE A 258 0.88 15.15 -26.89
N LEU A 259 0.76 16.43 -26.55
CA LEU A 259 1.75 17.45 -26.93
C LEU A 259 3.14 17.15 -26.36
N ASP A 260 3.22 16.60 -25.15
CA ASP A 260 4.48 16.17 -24.52
C ASP A 260 5.14 15.04 -25.29
N ARG A 261 4.36 14.03 -25.66
CA ARG A 261 4.84 12.89 -26.45
C ARG A 261 5.37 13.33 -27.81
N ALA A 262 4.65 14.18 -28.51
CA ALA A 262 5.10 14.71 -29.81
C ALA A 262 6.39 15.52 -29.69
N ALA A 263 6.48 16.41 -28.69
CA ALA A 263 7.66 17.25 -28.47
C ALA A 263 8.93 16.45 -28.13
N ARG A 264 8.81 15.39 -27.31
CA ARG A 264 9.97 14.56 -26.88
C ARG A 264 10.73 13.89 -28.01
N VAL A 265 10.08 13.64 -29.14
CA VAL A 265 10.70 13.05 -30.33
C VAL A 265 10.92 14.09 -31.44
N ASN A 266 10.77 15.38 -31.12
CA ASN A 266 10.87 16.49 -32.06
C ASN A 266 9.97 16.34 -33.30
N LEU A 267 8.77 15.74 -33.14
CA LEU A 267 7.80 15.67 -34.22
C LEU A 267 7.19 17.06 -34.44
N ALA A 268 7.44 17.65 -35.60
CA ALA A 268 6.94 18.96 -36.00
C ALA A 268 5.47 18.89 -36.44
N VAL A 269 4.58 18.56 -35.49
CA VAL A 269 3.13 18.58 -35.70
C VAL A 269 2.55 19.73 -34.87
N PRO A 270 2.34 20.92 -35.46
CA PRO A 270 1.72 22.02 -34.74
C PRO A 270 0.25 21.68 -34.41
N PRO A 271 -0.28 22.16 -33.27
CA PRO A 271 -1.71 22.03 -32.99
C PRO A 271 -2.53 22.73 -34.08
N PRO A 272 -3.74 22.26 -34.39
CA PRO A 272 -4.63 22.89 -35.35
C PRO A 272 -4.85 24.36 -35.00
N SER A 273 -4.80 25.24 -36.00
CA SER A 273 -5.12 26.66 -35.82
C SER A 273 -6.62 26.83 -35.64
N ALA A 274 -7.05 27.61 -34.65
CA ALA A 274 -8.46 27.96 -34.48
C ALA A 274 -9.01 28.70 -35.72
N GLN A 275 -8.19 29.55 -36.34
CA GLN A 275 -8.61 30.34 -37.51
C GLN A 275 -8.91 29.48 -38.74
N SER A 276 -8.35 28.27 -38.83
CA SER A 276 -8.60 27.35 -39.94
C SER A 276 -9.82 26.45 -39.72
N GLN A 277 -10.48 26.52 -38.56
CA GLN A 277 -11.64 25.67 -38.26
C GLN A 277 -12.94 26.35 -38.69
N VAL A 278 -13.69 25.66 -39.54
CA VAL A 278 -15.01 26.11 -40.03
C VAL A 278 -16.07 25.91 -38.95
N ASP A 279 -16.06 24.74 -38.32
CA ASP A 279 -17.00 24.38 -37.26
C ASP A 279 -16.68 25.15 -35.95
N PRO A 280 -17.68 25.78 -35.29
CA PRO A 280 -17.47 26.53 -34.06
C PRO A 280 -16.89 25.70 -32.91
N GLU A 281 -17.30 24.44 -32.75
CA GLU A 281 -16.80 23.57 -31.69
C GLU A 281 -15.35 23.15 -31.95
N ALA A 282 -15.03 22.78 -33.19
CA ALA A 282 -13.65 22.53 -33.62
C ALA A 282 -12.75 23.76 -33.44
N ARG A 283 -13.27 24.97 -33.72
CA ARG A 283 -12.56 26.24 -33.49
C ARG A 283 -12.23 26.44 -32.01
N LEU A 284 -13.21 26.20 -31.14
CA LEU A 284 -13.01 26.27 -29.69
C LEU A 284 -11.96 25.24 -29.25
N GLY A 285 -12.10 23.98 -29.69
CA GLY A 285 -11.17 22.90 -29.36
C GLY A 285 -9.73 23.21 -29.79
N ALA A 286 -9.53 23.73 -30.99
CA ALA A 286 -8.23 24.19 -31.49
C ALA A 286 -7.65 25.34 -30.63
N GLY A 287 -8.49 26.30 -30.21
CA GLY A 287 -8.09 27.39 -29.31
C GLY A 287 -7.69 26.91 -27.92
N LEU A 288 -8.45 25.96 -27.34
CA LEU A 288 -8.12 25.34 -26.06
C LEU A 288 -6.82 24.56 -26.14
N LEU A 289 -6.63 23.76 -27.19
CA LEU A 289 -5.40 23.00 -27.41
C LEU A 289 -4.17 23.92 -27.59
N ALA A 290 -4.33 25.05 -28.28
CA ALA A 290 -3.27 26.06 -28.38
C ALA A 290 -2.93 26.67 -27.00
N THR A 291 -3.93 26.92 -26.17
CA THR A 291 -3.74 27.40 -24.78
C THR A 291 -2.97 26.38 -23.94
N VAL A 292 -3.32 25.10 -24.03
CA VAL A 292 -2.59 24.00 -23.39
C VAL A 292 -1.14 23.95 -23.87
N ALA A 293 -0.91 24.11 -25.18
CA ALA A 293 0.44 24.11 -25.73
C ALA A 293 1.30 25.27 -25.19
N ALA A 294 0.71 26.47 -25.09
CA ALA A 294 1.37 27.65 -24.54
C ALA A 294 1.67 27.51 -23.03
N ALA A 295 0.72 26.97 -22.25
CA ALA A 295 0.91 26.69 -20.84
C ALA A 295 2.08 25.73 -20.62
N ARG A 296 2.15 24.64 -21.40
CA ARG A 296 3.26 23.68 -21.35
C ARG A 296 4.60 24.27 -21.73
N ALA A 297 4.65 25.09 -22.79
CA ALA A 297 5.86 25.78 -23.19
C ALA A 297 6.39 26.71 -22.08
N SER A 298 5.51 27.15 -21.18
CA SER A 298 5.83 27.97 -20.01
C SER A 298 6.07 27.16 -18.74
N GLY A 299 6.10 25.83 -18.81
CA GLY A 299 6.29 24.95 -17.64
C GLY A 299 5.09 24.85 -16.70
N LEU A 300 3.90 25.26 -17.15
CA LEU A 300 2.68 25.24 -16.35
C LEU A 300 1.90 23.94 -16.59
N ASP A 301 1.22 23.44 -15.55
CA ASP A 301 0.23 22.37 -15.65
C ASP A 301 -1.16 22.98 -15.96
N PRO A 302 -1.69 22.79 -17.19
CA PRO A 302 -2.95 23.39 -17.61
C PRO A 302 -4.17 22.82 -16.88
N GLU A 303 -4.15 21.52 -16.51
CA GLU A 303 -5.25 20.89 -15.78
C GLU A 303 -5.35 21.48 -14.38
N ALA A 304 -4.22 21.51 -13.66
CA ALA A 304 -4.14 22.09 -12.34
C ALA A 304 -4.48 23.59 -12.35
N ALA A 305 -4.02 24.33 -13.37
CA ALA A 305 -4.30 25.76 -13.50
C ALA A 305 -5.80 26.05 -13.67
N LEU A 306 -6.47 25.35 -14.60
CA LEU A 306 -7.90 25.57 -14.81
C LEU A 306 -8.71 25.10 -13.60
N ARG A 307 -8.37 23.95 -12.99
CA ARG A 307 -9.04 23.48 -11.77
C ARG A 307 -8.98 24.53 -10.67
N ARG A 308 -7.79 25.08 -10.38
CA ARG A 308 -7.60 26.12 -9.36
C ARG A 308 -8.43 27.37 -9.65
N ALA A 309 -8.41 27.86 -10.89
CA ALA A 309 -9.19 29.03 -11.29
C ALA A 309 -10.70 28.78 -11.16
N THR A 310 -11.16 27.58 -11.54
CA THR A 310 -12.57 27.18 -11.48
C THR A 310 -13.06 27.09 -10.04
N LEU A 311 -12.28 26.51 -9.13
CA LEU A 311 -12.61 26.43 -7.72
C LEU A 311 -12.63 27.81 -7.04
N ALA A 312 -11.68 28.69 -7.40
CA ALA A 312 -11.70 30.07 -6.92
C ALA A 312 -12.95 30.83 -7.40
N TYR A 313 -13.37 30.61 -8.65
CA TYR A 313 -14.63 31.16 -9.17
C TYR A 313 -15.84 30.60 -8.44
N ALA A 314 -15.88 29.28 -8.17
CA ALA A 314 -16.96 28.66 -7.42
C ALA A 314 -17.10 29.26 -6.00
N GLU A 315 -15.98 29.55 -5.33
CA GLU A 315 -16.01 30.23 -4.04
C GLU A 315 -16.52 31.68 -4.15
N ALA A 316 -16.12 32.41 -5.20
CA ALA A 316 -16.66 33.75 -5.45
C ALA A 316 -18.18 33.73 -5.68
N VAL A 317 -18.70 32.72 -6.39
CA VAL A 317 -20.15 32.52 -6.56
C VAL A 317 -20.84 32.30 -5.21
N ARG A 318 -20.32 31.39 -4.36
CA ARG A 318 -20.87 31.13 -3.02
C ARG A 318 -20.88 32.37 -2.12
N GLN A 319 -19.86 33.22 -2.23
CA GLN A 319 -19.79 34.47 -1.48
C GLN A 319 -20.86 35.47 -1.96
N ALA A 320 -21.09 35.55 -3.27
CA ALA A 320 -22.14 36.38 -3.83
C ALA A 320 -23.56 35.93 -3.42
N GLU A 321 -23.79 34.61 -3.36
CA GLU A 321 -25.07 34.04 -2.87
C GLU A 321 -25.35 34.46 -1.43
N ARG A 322 -24.38 34.25 -0.51
CA ARG A 322 -24.51 34.64 0.90
C ARG A 322 -24.76 36.15 1.09
N ALA A 323 -24.09 36.98 0.28
CA ALA A 323 -24.27 38.42 0.32
C ALA A 323 -25.68 38.84 -0.13
N THR A 324 -26.28 38.10 -1.06
CA THR A 324 -27.65 38.34 -1.55
C THR A 324 -28.69 37.94 -0.49
N ASP A 325 -28.47 36.83 0.22
CA ASP A 325 -29.35 36.35 1.28
C ASP A 325 -29.34 37.23 2.55
N THR A 326 -28.27 37.99 2.79
CA THR A 326 -28.18 38.89 3.97
C THR A 326 -28.91 40.23 3.74
N VAL A 327 -29.31 40.54 2.50
CA VAL A 327 -29.95 41.83 2.13
C VAL A 327 -31.48 41.70 2.04
N CYS A 328 -32.04 40.51 2.22
CA CYS A 328 -33.48 40.23 2.21
C CYS A 328 -34.03 39.96 3.62
#